data_AF-A0AAU6EFZ9-F1
#
_entry.id   AF-A0AAU6EFZ9-F1
#
_cell.length_a   1.000
_cell.length_b   1.000
_cell.length_c   1.000
_cell.angle_alpha   90.00
_cell.angle_beta   90.00
_cell.angle_gamma   90.00
#
_symmetry.space_group_name_H-M   'P 1'
#
loop_
_entity.id
_entity.type
_entity.pdbx_description
1 polymer ?
#
loop_
_entity_poly.entity_id
_entity_poly.type
_entity_poly.pdbx_seq_one_letter_code
_entity_poly.pdbx_strand_id
1 'polypeptide(L)' 'MTTVHPRRPARRYGPDEDPAVAETDELVEALSGRTPVSTSDAAVALLAALIDDVDQRCSSVSITPST' A
#
# COMPACT_ATOMS: atom_id res chain seq x y z
N MET A 1 -35.62 15.31 19.16
CA MET A 1 -34.37 15.03 19.90
C MET A 1 -33.32 14.64 18.87
N THR A 2 -32.37 15.52 18.57
CA THR A 2 -31.30 15.25 17.61
C THR A 2 -30.16 14.54 18.32
N THR A 3 -29.93 13.28 17.98
CA THR A 3 -28.79 12.49 18.46
C THR A 3 -27.51 13.09 17.88
N VAL A 4 -26.76 13.82 18.72
CA VAL A 4 -25.44 14.33 18.36
C VAL A 4 -24.47 13.17 18.43
N HIS A 5 -23.98 12.70 17.29
CA HIS A 5 -22.90 11.70 17.26
C HIS A 5 -21.63 12.32 17.86
N PRO A 6 -20.97 11.67 18.83
CA PRO A 6 -19.72 12.17 19.38
C PRO A 6 -18.68 12.25 18.26
N ARG A 7 -18.10 13.44 18.09
CA ARG A 7 -16.99 13.66 17.16
C ARG A 7 -15.85 12.70 17.51
N ARG A 8 -15.48 11.85 16.55
CA ARG A 8 -14.31 10.98 16.62
C ARG A 8 -13.11 11.84 17.05
N PRO A 9 -12.39 11.49 18.13
CA PRO A 9 -11.23 12.27 18.56
C PRO A 9 -10.23 12.30 17.41
N ALA A 10 -9.76 13.50 17.05
CA ALA A 10 -8.65 13.67 16.12
C ALA A 10 -7.47 12.85 16.65
N ARG A 11 -6.99 11.88 15.86
CA ARG A 11 -5.81 11.08 16.20
C ARG A 11 -4.68 12.07 16.54
N ARG A 12 -4.23 12.06 17.78
CA ARG A 12 -3.05 12.82 18.19
C ARG A 12 -1.84 12.15 17.53
N TYR A 13 -1.28 12.81 16.52
CA TYR A 13 0.04 12.45 16.01
C TYR A 13 1.07 12.94 17.04
N GLY A 14 1.62 12.03 17.83
CA GLY A 14 2.66 12.28 18.81
C GLY A 14 3.89 11.41 18.50
N PRO A 15 5.01 11.57 19.24
CA PRO A 15 6.24 10.80 19.03
C PRO A 15 6.10 9.30 19.37
N ASP A 16 4.95 8.87 19.89
CA ASP A 16 4.56 7.47 19.96
C ASP A 16 3.92 7.09 18.62
N GLU A 17 4.73 6.67 17.66
CA GLU A 17 4.23 6.11 16.41
C GLU A 17 3.33 4.91 16.73
N ASP A 18 2.08 4.96 16.24
CA ASP A 18 1.14 3.86 16.38
C ASP A 18 1.78 2.64 15.70
N PRO A 19 2.01 1.52 16.42
CA PRO A 19 2.71 0.37 15.86
C PRO A 19 2.01 -0.19 14.62
N ALA A 20 0.69 -0.01 14.50
CA ALA A 20 -0.05 -0.40 13.31
C ALA A 20 0.24 0.51 12.11
N VAL A 21 0.55 1.79 12.35
CA VAL A 21 0.98 2.72 11.29
C VAL A 21 2.40 2.36 10.85
N ALA A 22 3.32 2.11 11.79
CA ALA A 22 4.68 1.67 11.46
C ALA A 22 4.68 0.38 10.62
N GLU A 23 3.88 -0.63 11.01
CA GLU A 23 3.72 -1.87 10.23
C GLU A 23 3.16 -1.60 8.83
N THR A 24 2.21 -0.66 8.70
CA THR A 24 1.66 -0.27 7.40
C THR A 24 2.72 0.43 6.54
N ASP A 25 3.52 1.32 7.13
CA ASP A 25 4.59 2.04 6.42
C ASP A 25 5.67 1.09 5.93
N GLU A 26 6.07 0.09 6.73
CA GLU A 26 6.99 -0.98 6.31
C GLU A 26 6.44 -1.77 5.12
N LEU A 27 5.14 -2.11 5.13
CA LEU A 27 4.49 -2.79 4.01
C LEU A 27 4.47 -1.93 2.74
N VAL A 28 4.20 -0.63 2.88
CA VAL A 28 4.21 0.32 1.76
C VAL A 28 5.63 0.48 1.20
N GLU A 29 6.63 0.56 2.06
CA GLU A 29 8.04 0.63 1.66
C GLU A 29 8.45 -0.65 0.91
N ALA A 30 8.07 -1.82 1.42
CA ALA A 30 8.35 -3.10 0.79
C ALA A 30 7.71 -3.22 -0.61
N LEU A 31 6.42 -2.89 -0.74
CA LEU A 31 5.72 -2.88 -2.03
C LEU A 31 6.36 -1.88 -3.01
N SER A 32 6.72 -0.69 -2.53
CA SER A 32 7.38 0.35 -3.35
C SER A 32 8.77 -0.08 -3.81
N GLY A 33 9.50 -0.80 -2.95
CA GLY A 33 10.81 -1.38 -3.23
C GLY A 33 10.76 -2.65 -4.07
N ARG A 34 9.56 -3.14 -4.44
CA ARG A 34 9.35 -4.43 -5.12
C ARG A 34 9.95 -5.61 -4.35
N THR A 35 10.00 -5.50 -3.03
CA THR A 35 10.49 -6.60 -2.21
C THR A 35 9.38 -7.65 -2.05
N PRO A 36 9.72 -8.94 -1.96
CA PRO A 36 8.72 -9.98 -1.72
C PRO A 36 8.05 -9.76 -0.36
N VAL A 37 6.74 -9.53 -0.36
CA VAL A 37 5.95 -9.40 0.87
C VAL A 37 5.25 -10.72 1.14
N SER A 38 5.60 -11.39 2.24
CA SER A 38 4.88 -12.58 2.73
C SER A 38 3.86 -12.14 3.77
N THR A 39 2.59 -12.18 3.40
CA THR A 39 1.47 -11.70 4.24
C THR A 39 0.26 -12.64 4.13
N SER A 40 -0.50 -12.76 5.21
CA SER A 40 -1.81 -13.42 5.20
C SER A 40 -2.95 -12.50 4.76
N ASP A 41 -2.67 -11.20 4.60
CA ASP A 41 -3.65 -10.22 4.16
C ASP A 41 -3.86 -10.29 2.63
N ALA A 42 -5.08 -10.67 2.23
CA ALA A 42 -5.45 -10.78 0.83
C ALA A 42 -5.36 -9.45 0.07
N ALA A 43 -5.62 -8.31 0.72
CA ALA A 43 -5.52 -7.00 0.07
C ALA A 43 -4.07 -6.68 -0.29
N VAL A 44 -3.13 -6.96 0.61
CA VAL A 44 -1.70 -6.76 0.38
C VAL A 44 -1.18 -7.72 -0.70
N ALA A 45 -1.65 -8.97 -0.70
CA ALA A 45 -1.31 -9.93 -1.75
C ALA A 45 -1.81 -9.48 -3.14
N LEU A 46 -3.03 -8.92 -3.24
CA LEU A 46 -3.57 -8.37 -4.48
C LEU A 46 -2.78 -7.15 -4.96
N LEU A 47 -2.35 -6.26 -4.05
CA LEU A 47 -1.51 -5.11 -4.40
C LEU A 47 -0.15 -5.55 -4.96
N ALA A 48 0.49 -6.55 -4.33
CA ALA A 48 1.74 -7.11 -4.82
C ALA A 48 1.59 -7.70 -6.24
N ALA A 49 0.53 -8.48 -6.48
CA ALA A 49 0.25 -9.06 -7.79
C ALA A 49 -0.03 -7.99 -8.87
N LEU A 50 -0.72 -6.90 -8.52
CA LEU A 50 -0.98 -5.79 -9.42
C LEU A 50 0.31 -5.05 -9.81
N ILE A 51 1.23 -4.84 -8.86
CA ILE A 51 2.53 -4.21 -9.12
C ILE A 51 3.33 -5.06 -10.12
N ASP A 52 3.36 -6.38 -9.93
CA ASP A 52 4.04 -7.31 -10.83
C ASP A 52 3.43 -7.33 -12.24
N ASP A 53 2.09 -7.36 -12.36
CA ASP A 53 1.41 -7.26 -13.67
C ASP A 53 1.77 -5.96 -14.39
N VAL A 54 1.76 -4.83 -13.68
CA VAL A 54 2.12 -3.52 -14.25
C VAL A 54 3.59 -3.51 -14.71
N ASP A 55 4.51 -4.03 -13.91
CA ASP A 55 5.94 -4.12 -14.28
C ASP A 55 6.15 -4.99 -15.54
N GLN A 56 5.48 -6.15 -15.62
CA GLN A 56 5.51 -7.02 -16.81
C GLN A 56 4.96 -6.31 -18.05
N ARG A 57 3.87 -5.55 -17.90
CA ARG A 57 3.28 -4.75 -18.99
C ARG A 57 4.20 -3.61 -19.43
N CYS A 58 4.87 -2.95 -18.49
CA CYS A 58 5.86 -1.92 -18.82
C CYS A 58 7.08 -2.52 -19.54
N SER A 59 7.52 -3.72 -19.14
CA SER A 59 8.63 -4.42 -19.80
C SER A 59 8.29 -4.90 -21.21
N SER A 60 7.06 -5.37 -21.43
CA SER A 60 6.60 -5.90 -22.73
C SER A 60 6.28 -4.83 -23.79
N VAL A 61 6.17 -3.55 -23.40
CA VAL A 61 5.95 -2.42 -24.32
C VAL A 61 7.29 -1.88 -24.89
N SER A 62 8.38 -2.64 -24.85
CA SER A 62 9.55 -2.38 -25.70
C SER A 62 9.28 -2.77 -27.16
N ILE A 63 8.29 -2.13 -27.77
CA ILE A 63 8.07 -2.19 -29.21
C ILE A 63 9.22 -1.36 -29.81
N THR A 64 10.16 -2.04 -30.47
CA THR A 64 11.12 -1.41 -31.36
C THR A 64 10.38 -0.41 -32.25
N PRO A 65 10.76 0.87 -32.32
CA PRO A 65 10.17 1.78 -33.28
C PRO A 65 10.41 1.19 -34.67
N SER A 66 9.33 0.80 -35.35
CA SER A 66 9.41 0.38 -36.75
C SER A 66 10.01 1.53 -37.56
N THR A 67 11.03 1.18 -38.35
CA THR A 67 11.89 2.08 -39.12
C THR A 67 11.12 2.75 -40.26
#